data_AF-A0A3M7D9F1-F1
#
_entry.id   AF-A0A3M7D9F1-F1
#
_cell.length_a   1.000
_cell.length_b   1.000
_cell.length_c   1.000
_cell.angle_alpha   90.00
_cell.angle_beta   90.00
_cell.angle_gamma   90.00
#
_symmetry.space_group_name_H-M   'P 1'
#
loop_
_entity.id
_entity.type
_entity.pdbx_description
1 polymer ?
#
loop_
_entity_poly.entity_id
_entity_poly.type
_entity_poly.pdbx_seq_one_letter_code
_entity_poly.pdbx_strand_id
1 'polypeptide(L)'
;MKLTIPTLLLALLAATQVTAATNRDICWSKNRNVVEAVDAFCNSKSNIVVPSDYAKKGGMAKKRTGSRAAKVSIGGNCKPPQWVPQKYCKSQFMGMCARSAKGSFGASAKRFGRNRCQNWSIQTGLVAGH
;
A
#
# COMPACT_ATOMS: atom_id res chain seq x y z
N MET A 1 -2.51 -31.37 48.40
CA MET A 1 -1.51 -31.02 47.35
C MET A 1 -1.22 -29.53 47.47
N LYS A 2 0.01 -29.15 47.86
CA LYS A 2 0.42 -27.75 48.04
C LYS A 2 0.99 -27.25 46.71
N LEU A 3 0.18 -26.51 45.94
CA LEU A 3 0.66 -25.74 44.79
C LEU A 3 1.56 -24.64 45.33
N THR A 4 2.86 -24.78 45.13
CA THR A 4 3.86 -23.80 45.56
C THR A 4 3.79 -22.58 44.65
N ILE A 5 3.77 -21.40 45.26
CA ILE A 5 3.72 -20.07 44.61
C ILE A 5 4.66 -19.90 43.39
N PRO A 6 5.84 -20.54 43.26
CA PRO A 6 6.69 -20.40 42.08
C PRO A 6 6.08 -20.99 40.80
N THR A 7 5.16 -21.96 40.91
CA THR A 7 4.53 -22.59 39.73
C THR A 7 3.41 -21.73 39.12
N LEU A 8 2.82 -20.81 39.89
CA LEU A 8 1.80 -19.88 39.38
C LEU A 8 2.40 -18.75 38.52
N LEU A 9 3.63 -18.32 38.82
CA LEU A 9 4.32 -17.22 38.10
C LEU A 9 4.83 -17.62 36.71
N LEU A 10 5.13 -18.89 36.45
CA LEU A 10 5.54 -19.37 35.13
C LEU A 10 4.36 -19.47 34.13
N ALA A 11 3.12 -19.58 34.61
CA ALA A 11 1.93 -19.66 33.75
C ALA A 11 1.47 -18.28 33.22
N LEU A 12 1.92 -17.18 33.83
CA LEU A 12 1.59 -15.81 33.40
C LEU A 12 2.49 -15.27 32.29
N LEU A 13 3.55 -16.00 31.91
CA LEU A 13 4.40 -15.70 30.74
C LEU A 13 3.95 -16.40 29.46
N ALA A 14 2.67 -16.77 29.35
CA ALA A 14 2.05 -17.00 28.05
C ALA A 14 2.01 -15.66 27.29
N ALA A 15 3.15 -15.28 26.73
CA ALA A 15 3.35 -14.08 25.94
C ALA A 15 2.28 -14.01 24.84
N THR A 16 1.34 -13.10 25.00
CA THR A 16 0.42 -12.72 23.93
C THR A 16 1.27 -12.04 22.85
N GLN A 17 1.71 -12.83 21.86
CA GLN A 17 2.36 -12.30 20.67
C GLN A 17 1.33 -11.51 19.87
N VAL A 18 1.12 -10.24 20.21
CA VAL A 18 0.35 -9.32 19.39
C VAL A 18 1.18 -9.03 18.15
N THR A 19 0.90 -9.74 17.06
CA THR A 19 1.51 -9.44 15.77
C THR A 19 0.95 -8.11 15.27
N ALA A 20 1.82 -7.13 15.05
CA ALA A 20 1.39 -5.85 14.49
C ALA A 20 0.79 -6.08 13.09
N ALA A 21 -0.43 -5.59 12.86
CA ALA A 21 -1.08 -5.68 11.55
C ALA A 21 -0.21 -5.02 10.48
N THR A 22 -0.05 -5.69 9.33
CA THR A 22 0.80 -5.15 8.26
C THR A 22 0.12 -3.98 7.56
N ASN A 23 0.89 -3.13 6.88
CA ASN A 23 0.32 -2.07 6.04
C ASN A 23 -0.65 -2.63 4.97
N ARG A 24 -0.42 -3.86 4.51
CA ARG A 24 -1.31 -4.52 3.57
C ARG A 24 -2.66 -4.84 4.23
N ASP A 25 -2.65 -5.38 5.44
CA ASP A 25 -3.88 -5.76 6.17
C ASP A 25 -4.70 -4.52 6.53
N ILE A 26 -4.03 -3.46 6.98
CA ILE A 26 -4.68 -2.16 7.26
C ILE A 26 -5.24 -1.54 5.97
N CYS A 27 -4.51 -1.62 4.86
CA CYS A 27 -5.03 -1.12 3.58
C CYS A 27 -6.22 -1.94 3.10
N TRP A 28 -6.16 -3.26 3.24
CA TRP A 28 -7.24 -4.17 2.87
C TRP A 28 -8.54 -3.85 3.62
N SER A 29 -8.45 -3.63 4.93
CA SER A 29 -9.62 -3.27 5.76
C SER A 29 -10.21 -1.91 5.40
N LYS A 30 -9.38 -0.94 4.97
CA LYS A 30 -9.85 0.37 4.47
C LYS A 30 -10.53 0.24 3.10
N ASN A 31 -9.84 -0.40 2.15
CA ASN A 31 -10.33 -0.59 0.79
C ASN A 31 -9.52 -1.67 0.04
N ARG A 32 -10.07 -2.87 -0.03
CA ARG A 32 -9.46 -3.99 -0.78
C ARG A 32 -9.14 -3.66 -2.25
N ASN A 33 -9.89 -2.76 -2.89
CA ASN A 33 -9.65 -2.40 -4.29
C ASN A 33 -8.32 -1.67 -4.47
N VAL A 34 -7.83 -0.95 -3.46
CA VAL A 34 -6.48 -0.36 -3.53
C VAL A 34 -5.44 -1.47 -3.58
N VAL A 35 -5.60 -2.54 -2.80
CA VAL A 35 -4.69 -3.70 -2.83
C VAL A 35 -4.72 -4.36 -4.20
N GLU A 36 -5.91 -4.60 -4.76
CA GLU A 36 -6.07 -5.14 -6.12
C GLU A 36 -5.40 -4.27 -7.20
N ALA A 37 -5.58 -2.94 -7.12
CA ALA A 37 -4.97 -2.01 -8.07
C ALA A 37 -3.44 -1.99 -7.97
N VAL A 38 -2.89 -2.09 -6.75
CA VAL A 38 -1.43 -2.19 -6.52
C VAL A 38 -0.89 -3.51 -7.04
N ASP A 39 -1.58 -4.62 -6.79
CA ASP A 39 -1.16 -5.92 -7.31
C ASP A 39 -1.21 -5.94 -8.84
N ALA A 40 -2.25 -5.38 -9.46
CA ALA A 40 -2.34 -5.23 -10.91
C ALA A 40 -1.23 -4.33 -11.48
N PHE A 41 -0.83 -3.27 -10.77
CA PHE A 41 0.22 -2.37 -11.25
C PHE A 41 1.63 -2.95 -11.06
N CYS A 42 1.95 -3.32 -9.81
CA CYS A 42 3.29 -3.75 -9.46
C CYS A 42 3.55 -5.14 -10.04
N ASN A 43 2.65 -6.12 -9.93
CA ASN A 43 2.96 -7.50 -10.36
C ASN A 43 3.06 -7.67 -11.86
N SER A 44 2.43 -6.80 -12.65
CA SER A 44 2.43 -6.91 -14.11
C SER A 44 3.74 -6.50 -14.77
N LYS A 45 4.65 -5.81 -14.07
CA LYS A 45 5.93 -5.38 -14.65
C LYS A 45 7.01 -5.18 -13.59
N SER A 46 8.20 -5.75 -13.79
CA SER A 46 9.34 -5.65 -12.87
C SER A 46 10.27 -4.46 -13.15
N ASN A 47 10.27 -3.94 -14.38
CA ASN A 47 11.09 -2.81 -14.83
C ASN A 47 10.27 -1.51 -14.95
N ILE A 48 9.61 -1.13 -13.86
CA ILE A 48 8.88 0.15 -13.79
C ILE A 48 9.90 1.28 -13.68
N VAL A 49 9.91 2.19 -14.65
CA VAL A 49 10.80 3.37 -14.67
C VAL A 49 9.94 4.63 -14.72
N VAL A 50 10.34 5.66 -13.97
CA VAL A 50 9.66 6.96 -13.93
C VAL A 50 10.58 8.03 -14.51
N PRO A 51 10.11 8.87 -15.46
CA PRO A 51 8.80 8.80 -16.11
C PRO A 51 8.69 7.66 -17.12
N SER A 52 7.50 7.06 -17.25
CA SER A 52 7.11 6.21 -18.38
C SER A 52 5.59 6.18 -18.51
N ASP A 53 5.09 5.82 -19.69
CA ASP A 53 3.64 5.70 -19.93
C ASP A 53 3.02 4.59 -19.08
N TYR A 54 3.74 3.49 -18.87
CA TYR A 54 3.31 2.43 -17.96
C TYR A 54 3.11 2.95 -16.54
N ALA A 55 4.09 3.70 -16.01
CA ALA A 55 4.03 4.25 -14.66
C ALA A 55 2.88 5.26 -14.50
N LYS A 56 2.68 6.13 -15.51
CA LYS A 56 1.57 7.11 -15.54
C LYS A 56 0.20 6.44 -15.65
N LYS A 57 0.05 5.43 -16.51
CA LYS A 57 -1.20 4.68 -16.69
C LYS A 57 -1.58 3.96 -15.39
N GLY A 58 -0.60 3.32 -14.76
CA GLY A 58 -0.77 2.68 -13.47
C GLY A 58 -1.62 1.41 -13.53
N GLY A 59 -2.17 1.00 -12.38
CA GLY A 59 -3.07 -0.14 -12.25
C GLY A 59 -4.41 0.26 -11.67
N MET A 60 -5.43 -0.53 -12.00
CA MET A 60 -6.81 -0.31 -11.57
C MET A 60 -7.38 -1.60 -11.01
N ALA A 61 -8.24 -1.46 -10.00
CA ALA A 61 -9.04 -2.57 -9.50
C ALA A 61 -10.10 -2.99 -10.53
N LYS A 62 -10.68 -4.18 -10.35
CA LYS A 62 -11.83 -4.61 -11.17
C LYS A 62 -13.01 -3.66 -11.02
N LYS A 63 -13.25 -3.18 -9.78
CA LYS A 63 -14.29 -2.19 -9.50
C LYS A 63 -13.81 -0.80 -9.92
N ARG A 64 -14.51 -0.22 -10.90
CA ARG A 64 -14.20 1.10 -11.48
C ARG A 64 -15.19 2.21 -11.08
N THR A 65 -16.24 1.88 -10.36
CA THR A 65 -17.27 2.86 -9.95
C THR A 65 -17.62 2.75 -8.45
N GLY A 66 -18.15 3.85 -7.90
CA GLY A 66 -18.55 3.96 -6.50
C GLY A 66 -17.39 4.33 -5.56
N SER A 67 -17.71 4.68 -4.31
CA SER A 67 -16.80 5.26 -3.32
C SER A 67 -15.52 4.46 -3.05
N ARG A 68 -15.52 3.17 -3.36
CA ARG A 68 -14.39 2.26 -3.15
C ARG A 68 -13.63 1.86 -4.41
N ALA A 69 -14.03 2.29 -5.62
CA ALA A 69 -13.21 2.03 -6.80
C ALA A 69 -11.80 2.62 -6.60
N ALA A 70 -10.78 2.04 -7.23
CA ALA A 70 -9.39 2.40 -6.95
C ALA A 70 -8.48 2.33 -8.17
N LYS A 71 -7.58 3.31 -8.28
CA LYS A 71 -6.50 3.39 -9.26
C LYS A 71 -5.23 3.86 -8.58
N VAL A 72 -4.10 3.26 -8.95
CA VAL A 72 -2.77 3.68 -8.50
C VAL A 72 -1.90 4.04 -9.69
N SER A 73 -1.05 5.05 -9.56
CA SER A 73 -0.13 5.47 -10.62
C SER A 73 1.10 6.16 -10.05
N ILE A 74 2.16 6.21 -10.85
CA ILE A 74 3.39 6.93 -10.55
C ILE A 74 3.72 7.86 -11.72
N GLY A 75 3.51 9.16 -11.51
CA GLY A 75 3.97 10.21 -12.41
C GLY A 75 5.31 10.80 -11.96
N GLY A 76 5.67 11.93 -12.55
CA GLY A 76 6.88 12.67 -12.19
C GLY A 76 7.71 13.05 -13.42
N ASN A 77 8.75 13.85 -13.19
CA ASN A 77 9.69 14.31 -14.21
C ASN A 77 11.13 14.03 -13.75
N CYS A 78 11.40 12.76 -13.41
CA CYS A 78 12.71 12.35 -12.93
C CYS A 78 13.76 12.46 -14.03
N LYS A 79 14.86 13.17 -13.72
CA LYS A 79 16.03 13.31 -14.57
C LYS A 79 17.29 12.96 -13.76
N PRO A 80 18.03 11.89 -14.11
CA PRO A 80 17.68 10.87 -15.10
C PRO A 80 16.44 10.06 -14.67
N PRO A 81 15.81 9.28 -15.58
CA PRO A 81 14.74 8.34 -15.22
C PRO A 81 15.15 7.42 -14.08
N GLN A 82 14.20 7.07 -13.22
CA GLN A 82 14.45 6.30 -12.00
C GLN A 82 13.64 5.02 -12.01
N TRP A 83 14.33 3.89 -11.84
CA TRP A 83 13.70 2.60 -11.63
C TRP A 83 12.99 2.55 -10.27
N VAL A 84 11.85 1.88 -10.24
CA VAL A 84 11.06 1.59 -9.04
C VAL A 84 11.16 0.10 -8.77
N PRO A 85 11.96 -0.33 -7.78
CA PRO A 85 12.07 -1.75 -7.45
C PRO A 85 10.73 -2.30 -6.94
N GLN A 86 10.43 -3.55 -7.31
CA GLN A 86 9.16 -4.21 -7.02
C GLN A 86 8.76 -4.17 -5.53
N LYS A 87 9.75 -4.42 -4.65
CA LYS A 87 9.58 -4.36 -3.20
C LYS A 87 9.06 -2.98 -2.75
N TYR A 88 9.62 -1.91 -3.30
CA TYR A 88 9.21 -0.53 -2.99
C TYR A 88 7.90 -0.13 -3.68
N CYS A 89 7.62 -0.66 -4.88
CA CYS A 89 6.31 -0.50 -5.53
C CYS A 89 5.18 -0.89 -4.56
N LYS A 90 5.23 -2.10 -4.03
CA LYS A 90 4.21 -2.59 -3.09
C LYS A 90 4.26 -1.85 -1.75
N SER A 91 5.43 -1.81 -1.11
CA SER A 91 5.52 -1.33 0.27
C SER A 91 5.16 0.15 0.41
N GLN A 92 5.49 0.99 -0.59
CA GLN A 92 5.15 2.41 -0.56
C GLN A 92 3.66 2.63 -0.77
N PHE A 93 3.02 1.99 -1.76
CA PHE A 93 1.58 2.12 -1.94
C PHE A 93 0.77 1.59 -0.75
N MET A 94 1.13 0.42 -0.22
CA MET A 94 0.47 -0.10 0.99
C MET A 94 0.65 0.83 2.17
N GLY A 95 1.86 1.38 2.34
CA GLY A 95 2.16 2.35 3.38
C GLY A 95 1.42 3.67 3.24
N MET A 96 1.17 4.14 2.01
CA MET A 96 0.35 5.31 1.73
C MET A 96 -1.12 5.06 2.07
N CYS A 97 -1.67 3.93 1.62
CA CYS A 97 -3.05 3.53 1.89
C CYS A 97 -3.31 3.33 3.38
N ALA A 98 -2.45 2.60 4.09
CA ALA A 98 -2.61 2.32 5.51
C ALA A 98 -2.62 3.59 6.37
N ARG A 99 -1.81 4.59 5.99
CA ARG A 99 -1.68 5.87 6.72
C ARG A 99 -2.61 6.97 6.21
N SER A 100 -3.42 6.70 5.19
CA SER A 100 -4.40 7.65 4.68
C SER A 100 -5.43 8.03 5.74
N ALA A 101 -5.97 9.26 5.64
CA ALA A 101 -6.95 9.78 6.58
C ALA A 101 -8.21 8.88 6.68
N LYS A 102 -8.89 8.90 7.82
CA LYS A 102 -10.17 8.20 7.99
C LYS A 102 -11.18 8.75 6.97
N GLY A 103 -11.98 7.87 6.35
CA GLY A 103 -12.96 8.24 5.32
C GLY A 103 -12.39 8.43 3.91
N SER A 104 -11.06 8.46 3.73
CA SER A 104 -10.44 8.59 2.39
C SER A 104 -10.46 7.31 1.56
N PHE A 105 -10.86 6.17 2.15
CA PHE A 105 -10.81 4.84 1.52
C PHE A 105 -9.44 4.46 0.94
N GLY A 106 -8.34 5.02 1.45
CA GLY A 106 -6.98 4.75 0.95
C GLY A 106 -6.44 5.82 0.01
N ALA A 107 -7.27 6.79 -0.42
CA ALA A 107 -6.84 7.89 -1.27
C ALA A 107 -5.70 8.67 -0.62
N SER A 108 -4.63 8.88 -1.39
CA SER A 108 -3.41 9.52 -0.91
C SER A 108 -2.49 9.89 -2.07
N ALA A 109 -1.66 10.90 -1.85
CA ALA A 109 -0.59 11.28 -2.76
C ALA A 109 0.70 11.49 -1.98
N LYS A 110 1.84 11.04 -2.53
CA LYS A 110 3.15 11.20 -1.89
C LYS A 110 4.27 11.28 -2.91
N ARG A 111 5.37 11.94 -2.53
CA ARG A 111 6.55 12.05 -3.37
C ARG A 111 7.66 11.14 -2.86
N PHE A 112 8.26 10.40 -3.79
CA PHE A 112 9.37 9.49 -3.55
C PHE A 112 10.43 9.62 -4.64
N GLY A 113 11.42 8.73 -4.63
CA GLY A 113 12.57 8.78 -5.53
C GLY A 113 13.58 9.84 -5.13
N ARG A 114 14.74 9.80 -5.79
CA ARG A 114 15.81 10.78 -5.59
C ARG A 114 15.29 12.16 -6.00
N ASN A 115 15.53 13.15 -5.14
CA ASN A 115 15.03 14.53 -5.25
C ASN A 115 13.50 14.64 -5.28
N ARG A 116 12.78 13.64 -4.72
CA ARG A 116 11.30 13.62 -4.66
C ARG A 116 10.66 13.78 -6.03
N CYS A 117 11.30 13.27 -7.09
CA CYS A 117 10.85 13.49 -8.47
C CYS A 117 9.66 12.60 -8.86
N GLN A 118 9.40 11.50 -8.15
CA GLN A 118 8.31 10.57 -8.43
C GLN A 118 7.06 11.00 -7.66
N ASN A 119 5.95 11.15 -8.36
CA ASN A 119 4.65 11.52 -7.80
C ASN A 119 3.74 10.29 -7.77
N TRP A 120 3.54 9.73 -6.58
CA TRP A 120 2.76 8.51 -6.38
C TRP A 120 1.35 8.90 -5.96
N SER A 121 0.35 8.27 -6.57
CA SER A 121 -1.07 8.57 -6.33
C SER A 121 -1.89 7.31 -6.14
N ILE A 122 -2.77 7.34 -5.15
CA ILE A 122 -3.89 6.41 -4.95
C ILE A 122 -5.15 7.25 -5.07
N GLN A 123 -5.94 6.97 -6.11
CA GLN A 123 -7.25 7.59 -6.34
C GLN A 123 -8.32 6.59 -5.94
N THR A 124 -9.35 7.05 -5.22
CA THR A 124 -10.53 6.23 -4.92
C THR A 124 -11.83 6.97 -5.16
N GLY A 125 -12.91 6.24 -5.43
CA GLY A 125 -14.20 6.85 -5.78
C GLY A 125 -14.39 6.97 -7.29
N LEU A 126 -14.51 8.19 -7.82
CA LEU A 126 -14.56 8.41 -9.26
C LEU A 126 -13.16 8.22 -9.86
N VAL A 127 -12.87 6.99 -10.30
CA VAL A 127 -11.67 6.69 -11.07
C VAL A 127 -11.98 6.86 -12.55
N ALA A 128 -11.54 7.99 -13.12
CA ALA A 128 -11.65 8.20 -14.56
C ALA A 128 -10.78 7.17 -15.31
N GLY A 129 -11.42 6.42 -16.21
CA GLY A 129 -10.72 5.58 -17.17
C GLY A 129 -9.90 6.46 -18.13
N HIS A 130 -8.71 6.00 -18.49
CA HIS A 130 -8.09 6.40 -19.75
C HIS A 130 -8.59 5.44 -20.83
#